data_AF-A0A519VSA8-F1
#
_entry.id   AF-A0A519VSA8-F1
#
_cell.length_a   1.000
_cell.length_b   1.000
_cell.length_c   1.000
_cell.angle_alpha   90.00
_cell.angle_beta   90.00
_cell.angle_gamma   90.00
#
_symmetry.space_group_name_H-M   'P 1'
#
loop_
_entity.id
_entity.type
_entity.pdbx_description
1 polymer ?
#
loop_
_entity_poly.entity_id
_entity_poly.type
_entity_poly.pdbx_seq_one_letter_code
_entity_poly.pdbx_strand_id
1 'polypeptide(L)' 'MCLAQTAVEAKRTEVVAIPQVLDLVQVKGSVVTLDALGCQRAVAARLVEKEADYVLAFKQNQGELHR' A
#
# COMPACT_ATOMS: atom_id res chain seq x y z
N MET A 1 -5.59 11.11 14.05
CA MET A 1 -4.38 10.49 14.63
C MET A 1 -3.52 9.99 13.47
N CYS A 2 -2.23 10.32 13.42
CA CYS A 2 -1.28 9.86 12.39
C CYS A 2 -0.15 9.09 13.08
N LEU A 3 0.12 7.85 12.64
CA LEU A 3 1.13 6.97 13.26
C LEU A 3 2.49 7.08 12.57
N ALA A 4 2.50 7.31 11.26
CA ALA A 4 3.72 7.50 10.48
C ALA A 4 3.40 8.29 9.21
N GLN A 5 4.38 9.06 8.74
CA GLN A 5 4.33 9.76 7.46
C GLN A 5 5.75 9.85 6.90
N THR A 6 5.86 9.89 5.57
CA THR A 6 7.14 10.12 4.89
C THR A 6 6.95 11.16 3.79
N ALA A 7 7.99 11.96 3.55
CA ALA A 7 7.97 12.93 2.46
C ALA A 7 8.23 12.22 1.13
N VAL A 8 7.45 12.58 0.11
CA VAL A 8 7.66 12.11 -1.26
C VAL A 8 8.54 13.13 -1.99
N GLU A 9 9.63 12.68 -2.61
CA GLU A 9 10.46 13.54 -3.44
C GLU A 9 9.65 14.10 -4.63
N ALA A 10 9.92 15.34 -5.04
CA ALA A 10 9.10 16.10 -5.99
C ALA A 10 8.86 15.44 -7.38
N LYS A 11 9.65 14.44 -7.76
CA LYS A 11 9.51 13.69 -9.03
C LYS A 11 8.98 12.26 -8.84
N ARG A 12 8.63 11.86 -7.62
CA ARG A 12 8.14 10.53 -7.27
C ARG A 12 6.66 10.61 -6.91
N THR A 13 5.99 9.46 -6.97
CA THR A 13 4.59 9.30 -6.58
C THR A 13 4.51 8.61 -5.23
N GLU A 14 3.35 8.73 -4.56
CA GLU A 14 3.09 8.14 -3.24
C GLU A 14 3.33 6.62 -3.17
N VAL A 15 3.18 5.94 -4.31
CA VAL A 15 3.53 4.54 -4.52
C VAL A 15 4.89 4.13 -3.93
N VAL A 16 5.91 4.97 -4.09
CA VAL A 16 7.27 4.67 -3.64
C VAL A 16 7.41 4.86 -2.12
N ALA A 17 6.55 5.70 -1.55
CA ALA A 17 6.51 6.03 -0.14
C ALA A 17 5.68 5.04 0.68
N ILE A 18 4.68 4.38 0.09
CA ILE A 18 3.81 3.42 0.81
C ILE A 18 4.62 2.31 1.52
N PRO A 19 5.57 1.60 0.85
CA PRO A 19 6.39 0.59 1.52
C PRO A 19 7.21 1.16 2.69
N GLN A 20 7.70 2.40 2.54
CA GLN A 20 8.50 3.06 3.59
C GLN A 20 7.66 3.33 4.83
N VAL A 21 6.43 3.82 4.67
CA VAL A 21 5.51 4.06 5.79
C VAL A 21 5.09 2.74 6.45
N LEU A 22 4.86 1.69 5.66
CA LEU A 22 4.58 0.35 6.18
C LEU A 22 5.76 -0.26 6.96
N ASP A 23 6.98 0.18 6.70
CA ASP A 23 8.16 -0.20 7.49
C ASP A 23 8.28 0.55 8.82
N LEU A 24 7.63 1.70 8.96
CA LEU A 24 7.61 2.49 10.19
C LEU A 24 6.48 2.08 11.15
N VAL A 25 5.48 1.33 10.68
CA VAL A 25 4.31 0.94 11.48
C VAL A 25 4.23 -0.57 11.60
N GLN A 26 3.98 -1.07 12.81
CA GLN A 26 3.69 -2.48 13.03
C GLN A 26 2.25 -2.78 12.60
N VAL A 27 2.10 -3.52 11.50
CA VAL A 27 0.81 -3.87 10.90
C VAL A 27 0.44 -5.35 11.03
N LYS A 28 1.27 -6.15 11.72
CA LYS A 28 1.03 -7.58 11.92
C LYS A 28 -0.35 -7.83 12.55
N GLY A 29 -1.14 -8.72 11.95
CA GLY A 29 -2.51 -9.04 12.38
C GLY A 29 -3.52 -7.90 12.22
N SER A 30 -3.18 -6.87 11.46
CA SER A 30 -4.08 -5.74 11.12
C SER A 30 -4.55 -5.85 9.67
N VAL A 31 -5.68 -5.22 9.38
CA VAL A 31 -6.17 -5.04 8.00
C VAL A 31 -5.71 -3.68 7.47
N VAL A 32 -4.91 -3.69 6.41
CA VAL A 32 -4.48 -2.47 5.71
C VAL A 32 -5.37 -2.21 4.51
N THR A 33 -6.01 -1.05 4.49
CA THR A 33 -6.80 -0.58 3.35
C THR A 33 -6.07 0.53 2.61
N LEU A 34 -6.02 0.43 1.28
CA LEU A 34 -5.39 1.45 0.43
C LEU A 34 -6.27 1.72 -0.79
N ASP A 35 -6.11 2.93 -1.33
CA ASP A 35 -6.81 3.35 -2.53
C ASP A 35 -6.26 2.68 -3.80
N ALA A 36 -6.83 3.08 -4.93
CA ALA A 36 -6.48 2.56 -6.24
C ALA A 36 -5.07 2.91 -6.73
N LEU A 37 -4.47 3.99 -6.21
CA LEU A 37 -3.10 4.36 -6.56
C LEU A 37 -2.08 3.51 -5.77
N GLY A 38 -2.44 3.12 -4.54
CA GLY A 38 -1.67 2.21 -3.70
C GLY A 38 -1.80 0.71 -4.04
N CYS A 39 -2.71 0.33 -4.95
CA CYS A 39 -2.94 -1.07 -5.35
C CYS A 39 -1.84 -1.63 -6.26
N GLN A 40 -0.65 -1.82 -5.68
CA GLN A 40 0.53 -2.34 -6.37
C GLN A 40 0.94 -3.70 -5.83
N ARG A 41 1.45 -4.56 -6.70
CA ARG A 41 1.97 -5.88 -6.33
C ARG A 41 3.07 -5.80 -5.26
N ALA A 42 3.96 -4.81 -5.35
CA ALA A 42 5.01 -4.61 -4.36
C ALA A 42 4.46 -4.28 -2.97
N VAL A 43 3.37 -3.51 -2.90
CA VAL A 43 2.69 -3.16 -1.65
C VAL A 43 2.00 -4.40 -1.07
N ALA A 44 1.26 -5.16 -1.89
CA ALA A 44 0.62 -6.40 -1.47
C ALA A 44 1.66 -7.42 -0.94
N ALA A 45 2.77 -7.61 -1.66
CA ALA A 45 3.86 -8.48 -1.22
C ALA A 45 4.40 -8.06 0.15
N ARG A 46 4.62 -6.75 0.36
CA ARG A 46 5.10 -6.21 1.64
C ARG A 46 4.13 -6.45 2.80
N LEU A 47 2.82 -6.38 2.54
CA LEU A 47 1.78 -6.63 3.54
C LEU A 47 1.75 -8.11 3.93
N VAL A 48 1.89 -9.02 2.95
CA VAL A 48 2.01 -10.47 3.20
C VAL A 48 3.28 -10.79 3.99
N GLU A 49 4.43 -10.21 3.63
CA GLU A 49 5.69 -10.38 4.38
C GLU A 49 5.56 -9.94 5.85
N LYS A 50 4.72 -8.94 6.13
CA LYS A 50 4.47 -8.41 7.48
C LYS A 50 3.35 -9.13 8.24
N GLU A 51 2.82 -10.24 7.70
CA GLU A 51 1.69 -10.98 8.28
C GLU A 51 0.47 -10.07 8.52
N ALA A 52 0.20 -9.17 7.58
CA ALA A 52 -0.94 -8.27 7.59
C ALA A 52 -1.95 -8.66 6.49
N ASP A 53 -3.23 -8.53 6.80
CA ASP A 53 -4.30 -8.68 5.83
C ASP A 53 -4.47 -7.37 5.05
N TYR A 54 -4.99 -7.44 3.82
CA TYR A 54 -5.13 -6.23 2.99
C TYR A 54 -6.40 -6.20 2.16
N VAL A 55 -6.91 -4.98 1.95
CA VAL A 55 -7.97 -4.68 0.98
C VAL A 55 -7.50 -3.50 0.13
N LEU A 56 -7.10 -3.77 -1.10
CA LEU A 56 -6.60 -2.75 -2.03
C LEU A 56 -7.70 -2.45 -3.04
N ALA A 57 -8.12 -1.19 -3.12
CA ALA A 57 -9.09 -0.77 -4.12
C ALA A 57 -8.45 -0.85 -5.52
N PHE A 58 -9.16 -1.31 -6.53
CA PHE A 58 -8.64 -1.37 -7.89
C PHE A 58 -9.33 -0.32 -8.78
N LYS A 59 -8.56 0.39 -9.60
CA LYS A 59 -9.13 1.37 -10.54
C LYS A 59 -9.66 0.63 -11.76
N GLN A 60 -10.95 0.83 -12.06
CA GLN A 60 -11.67 0.15 -13.13
C GLN A 60 -11.08 0.34 -14.55
N ASN A 61 -10.20 1.32 -14.74
CA ASN A 61 -9.53 1.62 -16.02
C ASN A 61 -8.23 0.84 -16.26
N GLN A 62 -7.80 -0.02 -15.34
CA GLN A 62 -6.64 -0.90 -15.48
C GLN A 62 -7.12 -2.32 -15.83
N GLY A 63 -7.55 -2.59 -17.07
CA GLY A 63 -8.15 -3.88 -17.45
C GLY A 63 -7.40 -5.16 -17.02
N GLU A 64 -8.16 -6.26 -16.93
CA GLU A 64 -7.78 -7.65 -16.62
C GLU A 64 -7.31 -8.01 -15.19
N LEU A 65 -8.12 -7.74 -14.16
CA LEU A 65 -8.04 -8.50 -12.89
C LEU A 65 -9.36 -9.19 -12.49
N HIS A 66 -10.42 -9.03 -13.29
CA HIS A 66 -11.69 -9.73 -13.13
C HIS A 66 -11.96 -10.52 -14.40
N ARG A 67 -11.88 -11.85 -14.30
CA ARG A 67 -12.60 -12.78 -15.17
C ARG A 67 -13.47 -13.66 -14.30
#